data_AF-A0A3D3Q7X4-F1
#
_entry.id   AF-A0A3D3Q7X4-F1
#
_cell.length_a   1.000
_cell.length_b   1.000
_cell.length_c   1.000
_cell.angle_alpha   90.00
_cell.angle_beta   90.00
_cell.angle_gamma   90.00
#
_symmetry.space_group_name_H-M   'P 1'
#
loop_
_entity.id
_entity.type
_entity.pdbx_description
1 polymer ?
#
loop_
_entity_poly.entity_id
_entity_poly.type
_entity_poly.pdbx_seq_one_letter_code
_entity_poly.pdbx_strand_id
1 'polypeptide(L)'
;MMLQPGQQRKRWYMGRAVHIHVKVFLKNQSLHTGQLFFDDFLTASVYRSNAPYSSRPVVDTPNSSDSIFQQAGGSGAILAMKKQASGYLGTITMGVAV
;
A
#
# COMPACT_ATOMS: atom_id res chain seq x y z
N MET A 1 13.00 -35.64 7.65
CA MET A 1 12.57 -34.44 6.88
C MET A 1 13.20 -33.22 7.52
N MET A 2 14.31 -32.72 6.95
CA MET A 2 15.10 -31.62 7.51
C MET A 2 14.38 -30.28 7.28
N LEU A 3 14.24 -29.47 8.32
CA LEU A 3 13.76 -28.10 8.22
C LEU A 3 14.91 -27.21 7.73
N GLN A 4 14.71 -26.48 6.63
CA GLN A 4 15.66 -25.51 6.10
C GLN A 4 15.59 -24.18 6.90
N PRO A 5 16.72 -23.46 7.09
CA PRO A 5 16.72 -22.13 7.72
C PRO A 5 15.96 -21.13 6.83
N GLY A 6 14.94 -20.44 7.36
CA GLY A 6 14.18 -19.44 6.57
C GLY A 6 12.72 -19.17 6.95
N GLN A 7 12.25 -19.62 8.12
CA GLN A 7 10.85 -19.46 8.58
C GLN A 7 10.44 -18.02 8.96
N GLN A 8 10.93 -16.98 8.27
CA GLN A 8 10.45 -15.59 8.43
C GLN A 8 9.30 -15.20 7.49
N ARG A 9 8.83 -16.10 6.61
CA ARG A 9 7.82 -15.76 5.58
C ARG A 9 6.38 -15.61 6.09
N LYS A 10 6.05 -16.02 7.32
CA LYS A 10 4.65 -16.20 7.77
C LYS A 10 3.95 -14.96 8.37
N ARG A 11 4.57 -13.78 8.38
CA ARG A 11 4.04 -12.60 9.11
C ARG A 11 3.50 -11.46 8.23
N TRP A 12 3.55 -11.58 6.91
CA TRP A 12 3.14 -10.53 5.97
C TRP A 12 2.13 -11.05 4.97
N TYR A 13 1.12 -10.23 4.64
CA TYR A 13 0.14 -10.57 3.61
C TYR A 13 0.79 -10.51 2.22
N MET A 14 0.60 -11.56 1.43
CA MET A 14 1.21 -11.72 0.10
C MET A 14 0.16 -11.51 -1.00
N GLY A 15 0.62 -11.22 -2.21
CA GLY A 15 -0.23 -11.11 -3.40
C GLY A 15 -1.04 -9.82 -3.51
N ARG A 16 -0.73 -8.78 -2.72
CA ARG A 16 -1.31 -7.45 -2.83
C ARG A 16 -0.23 -6.38 -2.82
N ALA A 17 -0.44 -5.33 -3.61
CA ALA A 17 0.40 -4.14 -3.55
C ALA A 17 0.22 -3.44 -2.20
N VAL A 18 1.17 -2.58 -1.81
CA VAL A 18 1.09 -1.86 -0.53
C VAL A 18 -0.04 -0.83 -0.61
N HIS A 19 -0.99 -0.90 0.32
CA HIS A 19 -2.18 -0.05 0.32
C HIS A 19 -2.68 0.28 1.73
N ILE A 20 -3.51 1.32 1.82
CA ILE A 20 -4.29 1.69 3.00
C ILE A 20 -5.78 1.59 2.63
N HIS A 21 -6.58 0.92 3.46
CA HIS A 21 -8.04 0.91 3.29
C HIS A 21 -8.65 2.24 3.71
N VAL A 22 -9.64 2.72 2.96
CA VAL A 22 -10.40 3.92 3.29
C VAL A 22 -11.90 3.66 3.20
N LYS A 23 -12.66 4.26 4.11
CA LYS A 23 -14.12 4.35 4.05
C LYS A 23 -14.56 5.79 4.31
N VAL A 24 -15.49 6.28 3.50
CA VAL A 24 -16.11 7.60 3.66
C VAL A 24 -17.54 7.43 4.08
N PHE A 25 -17.91 8.13 5.15
CA PHE A 25 -19.27 8.17 5.67
C PHE A 25 -19.81 9.58 5.60
N LEU A 26 -21.08 9.71 5.22
CA LEU A 26 -21.86 10.93 5.43
C LEU A 26 -23.05 10.57 6.30
N LYS A 27 -23.15 11.21 7.48
CA LYS A 27 -24.02 10.74 8.56
C LYS A 27 -23.70 9.28 8.90
N ASN A 28 -24.69 8.40 8.89
CA ASN A 28 -24.54 6.98 9.20
C ASN A 28 -24.48 6.09 7.95
N GLN A 29 -24.32 6.67 6.76
CA GLN A 29 -24.26 5.94 5.50
C GLN A 29 -22.82 5.90 4.96
N SER A 30 -22.33 4.70 4.65
CA SER A 30 -21.08 4.52 3.91
C SER A 30 -21.30 4.91 2.45
N LEU A 31 -20.66 5.99 2.01
CA LEU A 31 -20.73 6.46 0.62
C LEU A 31 -19.63 5.84 -0.26
N HIS A 32 -18.47 5.53 0.32
CA HIS A 32 -17.34 4.98 -0.42
C HIS A 32 -16.55 4.00 0.43
N THR A 33 -16.13 2.89 -0.17
CA THR A 33 -15.11 1.99 0.37
C THR A 33 -14.06 1.80 -0.73
N GLY A 34 -12.81 2.07 -0.40
CA GLY A 34 -11.72 2.08 -1.38
C GLY A 34 -10.38 1.71 -0.75
N GLN A 35 -9.35 1.82 -1.58
CA GLN A 35 -7.97 1.54 -1.20
C GLN A 35 -7.07 2.60 -1.82
N LEU A 36 -6.15 3.11 -1.00
CA LEU A 36 -5.16 4.11 -1.36
C LEU A 36 -3.83 3.39 -1.57
N PHE A 37 -3.15 3.66 -2.67
CA PHE A 37 -1.91 3.00 -3.06
C PHE A 37 -0.73 3.97 -3.00
N PHE A 38 0.47 3.42 -3.04
CA PHE A 38 1.73 4.17 -3.09
C PHE A 38 2.42 3.94 -4.42
N ASP A 39 3.26 4.88 -4.83
CA ASP A 39 4.16 4.68 -5.95
C ASP A 39 5.12 3.49 -5.69
N ASP A 40 5.36 2.68 -6.73
CA ASP A 40 6.18 1.46 -6.61
C ASP A 40 7.66 1.79 -6.33
N PHE A 41 8.20 2.90 -6.86
CA PHE A 41 9.58 3.30 -6.57
C PHE A 41 9.74 3.74 -5.12
N LEU A 42 8.79 4.51 -4.60
CA LEU A 42 8.79 4.89 -3.18
C LEU A 42 8.70 3.65 -2.29
N THR A 43 7.77 2.74 -2.59
CA THR A 43 7.58 1.50 -1.83
C THR A 43 8.85 0.65 -1.83
N ALA A 44 9.48 0.47 -2.98
CA ALA A 44 10.75 -0.25 -3.10
C ALA A 44 11.89 0.44 -2.31
N SER A 45 11.95 1.77 -2.31
CA SER A 45 12.94 2.51 -1.51
C SER A 45 12.76 2.27 0.00
N VAL A 46 11.52 2.31 0.50
CA VAL A 46 11.24 2.06 1.92
C VAL A 46 11.57 0.62 2.29
N TYR A 47 11.20 -0.35 1.46
CA TYR A 47 11.53 -1.76 1.66
C TYR A 47 13.04 -1.99 1.73
N ARG A 48 13.85 -1.28 0.95
CA ARG A 48 15.32 -1.46 0.97
C ARG A 48 16.00 -0.80 2.16
N SER A 49 15.52 0.36 2.59
CA SER A 49 16.32 1.24 3.47
C SER A 49 15.80 1.39 4.89
N ASN A 50 14.56 1.01 5.18
CA ASN A 50 13.92 1.33 6.46
C ASN A 50 13.54 0.08 7.24
N ALA A 51 14.03 -0.04 8.48
CA ALA A 51 13.51 -1.04 9.41
C ALA A 51 12.03 -0.74 9.74
N PRO A 52 11.17 -1.77 9.93
CA PRO A 52 11.49 -3.19 9.85
C PRO A 52 11.46 -3.77 8.43
N TYR A 53 11.04 -3.00 7.42
CA TYR A 53 10.85 -3.46 6.04
C TYR A 53 12.14 -3.91 5.35
N SER A 54 13.29 -3.33 5.74
CA SER A 54 14.63 -3.73 5.26
C SER A 54 15.01 -5.18 5.54
N SER A 55 14.31 -5.87 6.45
CA SER A 55 14.42 -7.33 6.61
C SER A 55 13.89 -8.12 5.39
N ARG A 56 13.12 -7.46 4.51
CA ARG A 56 12.59 -7.99 3.26
C ARG A 56 12.73 -6.93 2.16
N PRO A 57 13.91 -6.73 1.58
CA PRO A 57 14.19 -5.60 0.68
C PRO A 57 13.49 -5.66 -0.68
N VAL A 58 12.77 -6.74 -0.98
CA VAL A 58 12.03 -6.94 -2.23
C VAL A 58 10.53 -6.96 -1.94
N VAL A 59 9.82 -6.01 -2.55
CA VAL A 59 8.35 -5.94 -2.53
C VAL A 59 7.79 -7.15 -3.30
N ASP A 60 6.72 -7.75 -2.77
CA ASP A 60 6.12 -8.96 -3.33
C ASP A 60 5.36 -8.72 -4.62
N THR A 61 4.50 -7.70 -4.61
CA THR A 61 3.48 -7.45 -5.62
C THR A 61 3.54 -5.97 -5.97
N PRO A 62 3.94 -5.60 -7.19
CA PRO A 62 3.84 -4.22 -7.68
C PRO A 62 2.39 -3.85 -7.96
N ASN A 63 2.08 -2.55 -8.04
CA ASN A 63 0.73 -2.07 -8.34
C ASN A 63 0.14 -2.68 -9.61
N SER A 64 0.95 -2.84 -10.67
CA SER A 64 0.51 -3.42 -11.95
C SER A 64 0.05 -4.88 -11.87
N SER A 65 0.45 -5.60 -10.82
CA SER A 65 0.11 -7.01 -10.61
C SER A 65 -1.00 -7.22 -9.59
N ASP A 66 -1.53 -6.15 -8.98
CA ASP A 66 -2.68 -6.21 -8.07
C ASP A 66 -3.96 -5.83 -8.83
N SER A 67 -4.89 -6.76 -8.99
CA SER A 67 -6.17 -6.49 -9.67
C SER A 67 -7.04 -5.47 -8.94
N ILE A 68 -6.86 -5.33 -7.63
CA ILE A 68 -7.62 -4.37 -6.81
C ILE A 68 -7.10 -2.94 -7.01
N PHE A 69 -5.83 -2.76 -7.38
CA PHE A 69 -5.30 -1.45 -7.77
C PHE A 69 -6.08 -0.87 -8.95
N GLN A 70 -6.35 -1.69 -9.97
CA GLN A 70 -7.16 -1.28 -11.12
C GLN A 70 -8.61 -0.99 -10.72
N GLN A 71 -9.21 -1.83 -9.87
CA GLN A 71 -10.58 -1.63 -9.37
C GLN A 71 -10.72 -0.36 -8.52
N ALA A 72 -9.65 0.05 -7.82
CA ALA A 72 -9.62 1.26 -7.02
C ALA A 72 -9.47 2.55 -7.85
N GLY A 73 -9.33 2.48 -9.16
CA GLY A 73 -9.12 3.63 -10.05
C GLY A 73 -7.68 3.78 -10.56
N GLY A 74 -6.84 2.75 -10.38
CA GLY A 74 -5.48 2.71 -10.89
C GLY A 74 -4.63 3.87 -10.38
N SER A 75 -3.98 4.60 -11.29
CA SER A 75 -3.14 5.76 -10.93
C SER A 75 -3.90 6.85 -10.16
N GLY A 76 -5.23 6.94 -10.32
CA GLY A 76 -6.08 7.86 -9.56
C GLY A 76 -6.19 7.51 -8.08
N ALA A 77 -5.77 6.31 -7.67
CA ALA A 77 -5.75 5.87 -6.27
C ALA A 77 -4.38 6.01 -5.60
N ILE A 78 -3.35 6.50 -6.33
CA ILE A 78 -2.00 6.69 -5.79
C ILE A 78 -1.95 7.99 -4.99
N LEU A 79 -1.46 7.91 -3.75
CA LEU A 79 -1.18 9.07 -2.92
C LEU A 79 -0.05 9.92 -3.52
N ALA A 80 -0.24 11.24 -3.58
CA ALA A 80 0.85 12.16 -3.84
C ALA A 80 1.70 12.29 -2.56
N MET A 81 2.95 11.82 -2.61
CA MET A 81 3.83 11.71 -1.44
C MET A 81 4.92 12.79 -1.45
N LYS A 82 5.11 13.46 -0.31
CA LYS A 82 6.21 14.41 -0.08
C LYS A 82 7.01 13.99 1.14
N LYS A 83 8.31 13.78 0.97
CA LYS A 83 9.22 13.50 2.09
C LYS A 83 9.31 14.70 3.03
N GLN A 84 9.31 14.45 4.34
CA GLN A 84 9.48 15.41 5.41
C GLN A 84 10.58 14.95 6.38
N ALA A 85 10.95 15.81 7.35
CA ALA A 85 12.05 15.54 8.28
C ALA A 85 11.89 14.24 9.08
N SER A 86 10.66 13.90 9.48
CA SER A 86 10.33 12.73 10.30
C SER A 86 9.50 11.66 9.59
N GLY A 87 9.29 11.78 8.26
CA GLY A 87 8.44 10.82 7.54
C GLY A 87 7.98 11.32 6.17
N TYR A 88 6.73 11.03 5.82
CA TYR A 88 6.12 11.45 4.57
C TYR A 88 4.74 12.07 4.82
N LEU A 89 4.43 13.12 4.06
CA LEU A 89 3.07 13.63 3.91
C LEU A 89 2.46 13.01 2.64
N GLY A 90 1.35 12.31 2.78
CA GLY A 90 0.57 11.77 1.65
C GLY A 90 -0.74 12.51 1.48
N THR A 91 -1.07 12.91 0.24
CA THR A 91 -2.31 13.63 -0.08
C THR A 91 -3.03 13.01 -1.26
N ILE A 92 -4.36 12.95 -1.20
CA ILE A 92 -5.24 12.57 -2.32
C ILE A 92 -6.57 13.31 -2.17
N THR A 93 -7.17 13.71 -3.29
CA THR A 93 -8.52 14.28 -3.33
C THR A 93 -9.49 13.19 -3.75
N MET A 94 -10.53 12.96 -2.95
CA MET A 94 -11.55 11.95 -3.25
C MET A 94 -12.89 12.63 -3.54
N GLY A 95 -13.38 12.47 -4.77
CA GLY A 95 -14.78 12.77 -5.10
C GLY A 95 -15.66 11.62 -4.64
N VAL A 96 -16.71 11.92 -3.86
CA VAL A 96 -17.71 10.93 -3.45
C VAL A 96 -19.09 11.36 -3.93
N ALA A 97 -19.83 10.41 -4.51
CA ALA A 97 -21.21 10.64 -4.88
C ALA A 97 -22.09 10.61 -3.63
N VAL A 98 -23.03 11.55 -3.56
CA VAL A 98 -24.01 11.71 -2.47
C VAL A 98 -25.42 11.46 -2.97
#